data_AF-A0A349LIH4-F1
#
_entry.id   AF-A0A349LIH4-F1
#
_cell.length_a   1.000
_cell.length_b   1.000
_cell.length_c   1.000
_cell.angle_alpha   90.00
_cell.angle_beta   90.00
_cell.angle_gamma   90.00
#
_symmetry.space_group_name_H-M   'P 1'
#
loop_
_entity.id
_entity.type
_entity.pdbx_description
1 polymer ?
#
loop_
_entity_poly.entity_id
_entity_poly.type
_entity_poly.pdbx_seq_one_letter_code
_entity_poly.pdbx_strand_id
1 'polypeptide(L)' 'EDNPPGKTIHEMGTARMGRDPETSVLNAHNQAHDVRNLFVIDGSCMVSSANQNPSLTYMALTARACAYAVDALNRMEL' A
#
# COMPACT_ATOMS: atom_id res chain seq x y z
N GLU A 1 13.49 -28.53 10.00
CA GLU A 1 13.48 -28.19 8.57
C GLU A 1 13.99 -26.77 8.41
N ASP A 2 14.82 -26.51 7.40
CA ASP A 2 15.33 -25.16 7.11
C ASP A 2 14.19 -24.21 6.68
N ASN A 3 14.13 -23.06 7.33
CA ASN A 3 13.25 -21.94 6.96
C ASN A 3 14.11 -20.69 6.69
N PRO A 4 14.78 -20.62 5.53
CA PRO A 4 15.56 -19.43 5.17
C PRO A 4 14.65 -18.20 5.03
N PRO A 5 15.19 -16.98 5.24
CA PRO A 5 14.45 -15.74 5.01
C PRO A 5 13.80 -15.71 3.62
N GLY A 6 12.55 -15.26 3.57
CA GLY A 6 11.76 -15.10 2.34
C GLY A 6 10.98 -16.33 1.86
N LYS A 7 11.18 -17.51 2.48
CA LYS A 7 10.42 -18.72 2.13
C LYS A 7 8.90 -18.60 2.38
N THR A 8 8.49 -17.66 3.24
CA THR A 8 7.08 -17.39 3.55
C THR A 8 6.38 -16.54 2.48
N ILE A 9 7.12 -15.88 1.57
CA ILE A 9 6.58 -15.10 0.43
C ILE A 9 5.59 -14.01 0.90
N HIS A 10 5.89 -13.38 2.04
CA HIS A 10 5.10 -12.32 2.67
C HIS A 10 5.95 -11.05 2.86
N GLU A 11 6.91 -10.81 1.98
CA GLU A 11 7.70 -9.58 1.95
C GLU A 11 6.78 -8.38 1.68
N MET A 12 6.93 -7.33 2.49
CA MET A 12 6.03 -6.20 2.48
C MET A 12 6.73 -4.95 3.03
N GLY A 13 6.17 -3.76 2.76
CA GLY A 13 6.64 -2.50 3.34
C GLY A 13 7.73 -1.75 2.59
N THR A 14 8.08 -2.16 1.36
CA THR A 14 9.06 -1.47 0.51
C THR A 14 8.59 -0.09 0.02
N ALA A 15 7.29 0.21 0.10
CA ALA A 15 6.70 1.51 -0.21
C ALA A 15 5.63 1.87 0.84
N ARG A 16 6.03 1.86 2.12
CA ARG A 16 5.10 1.96 3.25
C ARG A 16 4.20 3.20 3.20
N MET A 17 2.96 3.03 3.64
CA MET A 17 2.07 4.13 3.97
C MET A 17 2.54 4.90 5.21
N GLY A 18 2.22 6.19 5.27
CA GLY A 18 2.46 7.04 6.42
C GLY A 18 1.80 8.40 6.29
N ARG A 19 2.03 9.25 7.30
CA ARG A 19 1.48 10.62 7.36
C ARG A 19 2.49 11.68 6.95
N ASP A 20 3.76 11.31 6.94
CA ASP A 20 4.88 12.23 6.75
C ASP A 20 5.66 11.82 5.48
N PRO A 21 5.65 12.65 4.42
CA PRO A 21 6.31 12.33 3.16
C PRO A 21 7.83 12.15 3.30
N GLU A 22 8.46 12.71 4.33
CA GLU A 22 9.90 12.52 4.57
C GLU A 22 10.23 11.11 5.09
N THR A 23 9.22 10.39 5.59
CA THR A 23 9.40 9.06 6.19
C THR A 23 8.51 7.97 5.56
N SER A 24 7.60 8.31 4.65
CA SER A 24 6.76 7.34 3.93
C SER A 24 6.64 7.65 2.45
N VAL A 25 6.32 6.62 1.65
CA VAL A 25 6.15 6.76 0.20
C VAL A 25 4.70 7.11 -0.15
N LEU A 26 3.75 6.54 0.61
CA LEU A 26 2.33 6.63 0.30
C LEU A 26 1.55 7.28 1.44
N ASN A 27 0.48 7.98 1.11
CA ASN A 27 -0.50 8.43 2.09
C ASN A 27 -1.48 7.30 2.49
N ALA A 28 -2.48 7.62 3.31
CA ALA A 28 -3.47 6.67 3.81
C ALA A 28 -4.36 6.02 2.73
N HIS A 29 -4.34 6.52 1.50
CA HIS A 29 -5.12 6.04 0.35
C HIS A 29 -4.27 5.31 -0.69
N ASN A 30 -3.05 4.87 -0.33
CA ASN A 30 -2.13 4.20 -1.24
C ASN A 30 -1.61 5.10 -2.39
N GLN A 31 -1.82 6.42 -2.29
CA GLN A 31 -1.35 7.41 -3.27
C GLN A 31 0.06 7.85 -2.91
N ALA A 32 0.95 7.95 -3.91
CA ALA A 32 2.30 8.49 -3.71
C ALA A 32 2.25 9.96 -3.27
N HIS A 33 3.09 10.34 -2.32
CA HIS A 33 3.18 11.74 -1.89
C HIS A 33 3.65 12.67 -3.01
N ASP A 34 4.60 12.21 -3.83
CA ASP A 34 5.26 13.03 -4.85
C ASP A 34 4.48 13.12 -6.17
N VAL A 35 3.59 12.16 -6.44
CA VAL A 35 2.91 12.02 -7.73
C VAL A 35 1.43 11.75 -7.52
N ARG A 36 0.60 12.76 -7.81
CA ARG A 36 -0.84 12.74 -7.51
C ARG A 36 -1.61 11.61 -8.20
N ASN A 37 -1.25 11.22 -9.41
CA ASN A 37 -1.94 10.17 -10.16
C ASN A 37 -1.27 8.77 -10.05
N LEU A 38 -0.36 8.58 -9.09
CA LEU A 38 0.33 7.30 -8.86
C LEU A 38 -0.16 6.63 -7.58
N PHE A 39 -0.57 5.37 -7.68
CA PHE A 39 -1.04 4.56 -6.57
C PHE A 39 -0.31 3.22 -6.51
N VAL A 40 -0.01 2.75 -5.31
CA VAL A 40 0.66 1.46 -5.07
C VAL A 40 -0.18 0.60 -4.12
N ILE A 41 -0.72 -0.49 -4.66
CA ILE A 41 -1.83 -1.26 -4.07
C ILE A 41 -1.48 -2.75 -3.85
N ASP A 42 -0.19 -3.08 -3.74
CA ASP A 42 0.29 -4.43 -3.39
C ASP A 42 0.82 -4.48 -1.93
N GLY A 43 1.54 -5.54 -1.57
CA GLY A 43 2.11 -5.69 -0.22
C GLY A 43 3.13 -4.63 0.17
N SER A 44 3.72 -3.90 -0.78
CA SER A 44 4.71 -2.86 -0.48
C SER A 44 4.15 -1.73 0.40
N CYS A 45 2.83 -1.49 0.37
CA CYS A 45 2.18 -0.41 1.13
C CYS A 45 2.10 -0.66 2.65
N MET A 46 2.32 -1.90 3.11
CA MET A 46 2.14 -2.27 4.51
C MET A 46 3.18 -1.63 5.42
N VAL A 47 2.77 -1.24 6.63
CA VAL A 47 3.69 -0.67 7.64
C VAL A 47 4.19 -1.75 8.63
N SER A 48 3.48 -2.88 8.70
CA SER A 48 3.76 -3.98 9.61
C SER A 48 3.24 -5.30 9.04
N SER A 49 3.88 -6.41 9.41
CA SER A 49 3.37 -7.75 9.14
C SER A 49 2.36 -8.19 10.21
N ALA A 50 1.26 -8.81 9.78
CA ALA A 50 0.36 -9.55 10.66
C ALA A 50 0.81 -11.02 10.77
N ASN A 51 0.25 -11.75 11.74
CA ASN A 51 0.46 -13.21 11.83
C ASN A 51 -0.39 -13.99 10.79
N GLN A 52 -1.46 -13.37 10.29
CA GLN A 52 -2.38 -13.95 9.32
C GLN A 52 -1.91 -13.65 7.88
N ASN A 53 -2.37 -14.46 6.92
CA ASN A 53 -2.09 -14.25 5.50
C ASN A 53 -2.65 -12.90 5.02
N PRO A 54 -1.86 -12.08 4.31
CA PRO A 54 -2.21 -10.67 4.10
C PRO A 54 -3.11 -10.43 2.88
N SER A 55 -3.38 -11.45 2.05
CA SER A 55 -4.04 -11.27 0.76
C SER A 55 -5.40 -10.57 0.83
N LEU A 56 -6.24 -10.90 1.81
CA LEU A 56 -7.53 -10.23 2.01
C LEU A 56 -7.36 -8.76 2.41
N THR A 57 -6.35 -8.47 3.21
CA THR A 57 -6.01 -7.09 3.57
C THR A 57 -5.55 -6.31 2.34
N TYR A 58 -4.71 -6.88 1.47
CA TYR A 58 -4.32 -6.24 0.22
C TYR A 58 -5.53 -5.91 -0.65
N MET A 59 -6.44 -6.86 -0.86
CA MET A 59 -7.66 -6.62 -1.63
C MET A 59 -8.53 -5.50 -1.04
N ALA A 60 -8.66 -5.43 0.29
CA ALA A 60 -9.41 -4.37 0.96
C ALA A 60 -8.75 -2.99 0.78
N LEU A 61 -7.42 -2.91 0.90
CA LEU A 61 -6.67 -1.66 0.67
C LEU A 61 -6.76 -1.22 -0.79
N THR A 62 -6.68 -2.16 -1.74
CA THR A 62 -6.88 -1.91 -3.17
C THR A 62 -8.26 -1.32 -3.45
N ALA A 63 -9.33 -1.94 -2.93
CA ALA A 63 -10.68 -1.43 -3.13
C ALA A 63 -10.85 0.01 -2.62
N ARG A 64 -10.29 0.31 -1.43
CA ARG A 64 -10.28 1.66 -0.84
C ARG A 64 -9.49 2.66 -1.70
N ALA A 65 -8.32 2.27 -2.19
CA ALA A 65 -7.48 3.12 -3.03
C ALA A 65 -8.16 3.45 -4.36
N CYS A 66 -8.76 2.44 -5.01
CA CYS A 66 -9.52 2.62 -6.26
C CYS A 66 -10.72 3.55 -6.07
N ALA A 67 -11.49 3.39 -4.99
CA ALA A 67 -12.60 4.29 -4.68
C ALA A 67 -12.12 5.75 -4.54
N TYR A 68 -11.05 5.97 -3.77
CA TYR A 68 -10.46 7.30 -3.63
C TYR A 68 -9.94 7.88 -4.96
N ALA A 69 -9.26 7.08 -5.76
CA ALA A 69 -8.73 7.50 -7.06
C ALA A 69 -9.84 7.91 -8.03
N VAL A 70 -10.93 7.14 -8.10
CA VAL A 70 -12.10 7.48 -8.93
C VAL A 70 -12.75 8.78 -8.45
N ASP A 71 -12.94 8.94 -7.15
CA ASP A 71 -13.51 10.17 -6.59
C ASP A 71 -12.63 11.40 -6.87
N ALA A 72 -11.30 11.27 -6.71
CA ALA A 72 -10.35 12.33 -7.02
C ALA A 72 -10.30 12.65 -8.52
N LEU A 73 -10.39 11.63 -9.38
CA LEU A 73 -10.49 11.81 -10.83
C LEU A 73 -11.74 12.60 -11.22
N ASN A 74 -12.90 12.26 -10.65
CA ASN A 74 -14.16 12.96 -10.89
C ASN A 74 -14.11 14.43 -10.45
N ARG A 75 -13.28 14.76 -9.46
CA ARG A 75 -13.02 16.14 -9.03
C ARG A 75 -11.90 16.83 -9.80
N MET A 76 -11.26 16.16 -10.76
CA MET A 76 -10.11 16.65 -11.53
C MET A 76 -8.89 17.00 -10.65
N GLU A 77 -8.64 16.20 -9.61
CA GLU A 77 -7.58 16.45 -8.61
C GLU A 77 -6.31 15.59 -8.81
N LEU A 78 -6.33 14.66 -9.77
CA LEU A 78 -5.20 13.77 -10.11
C LEU A 78 -4.21 14.41 -11.08
#